data_AF-Q5GHR5-F1
#
_entry.id   AF-Q5GHR5-F1
#
_cell.length_a   1.000
_cell.length_b   1.000
_cell.length_c   1.000
_cell.angle_alpha   90.00
_cell.angle_beta   90.00
_cell.angle_gamma   90.00
#
_symmetry.space_group_name_H-M   'P 1'
#
loop_
_entity.id
_entity.type
_entity.pdbx_description
1 polymer ?
#
loop_
_entity_poly.entity_id
_entity_poly.type
_entity_poly.pdbx_seq_one_letter_code
_entity_poly.pdbx_strand_id
1 'polypeptide(L)'
;HNAEFQGLWPMRTQKEKTEVCSVFNLDIEVVARYVQFGEVFNLLHAGASYLRFHQQGFGAVGVSKKYGKRSYARYPIFWGLKKIGNLPNPDPSDTGEWNKELPKESEISVDSEYEVRRAEFKRQAQEWAGLEQIPNADLMVFVGRW
;
A
#
# COMPACT_ATOMS: atom_id res chain seq x y z
N HIS A 1 -3.72 -5.49 0.43
CA HIS A 1 -2.74 -6.54 0.13
C HIS A 1 -2.18 -7.19 1.40
N ASN A 2 -1.77 -6.44 2.43
CA ASN A 2 -1.29 -7.05 3.69
C ASN A 2 -2.32 -8.03 4.29
N ALA A 3 -3.60 -7.67 4.22
CA ALA A 3 -4.74 -8.51 4.59
C ALA A 3 -4.88 -9.82 3.79
N GLU A 4 -4.09 -10.03 2.73
CA GLU A 4 -3.97 -11.33 2.05
C GLU A 4 -3.23 -12.36 2.90
N PHE A 5 -2.28 -11.88 3.71
CA PHE A 5 -1.34 -12.72 4.44
C PHE A 5 -1.51 -12.60 5.95
N GLN A 6 -1.95 -11.43 6.41
CA GLN A 6 -2.18 -11.16 7.81
C GLN A 6 -3.58 -11.61 8.22
N GLY A 7 -3.66 -12.35 9.32
CA GLY A 7 -4.93 -12.86 9.84
C GLY A 7 -5.48 -14.03 9.03
N LEU A 8 -4.62 -14.88 8.47
CA LEU A 8 -5.02 -16.15 7.87
C LEU A 8 -5.26 -17.20 8.96
N TRP A 9 -6.50 -17.62 9.12
CA TRP A 9 -6.89 -18.69 10.04
C TRP A 9 -7.40 -19.90 9.25
N PRO A 10 -7.03 -21.14 9.62
CA PRO A 10 -7.58 -22.33 8.99
C PRO A 10 -9.11 -22.39 9.09
N MET A 11 -9.76 -22.84 8.02
CA MET A 11 -11.22 -23.02 7.89
C MET A 11 -11.55 -24.30 7.13
N ARG A 12 -10.81 -25.39 7.40
CA ARG A 12 -10.91 -26.69 6.69
C ARG A 12 -12.04 -27.53 7.26
N THR A 13 -12.16 -27.55 8.58
CA THR A 13 -13.13 -28.38 9.30
C THR A 13 -14.27 -27.53 9.86
N GLN A 14 -15.43 -28.14 10.11
CA GLN A 14 -16.56 -27.44 10.72
C GLN A 14 -16.19 -26.85 12.10
N LYS A 15 -15.36 -27.54 12.87
CA LYS A 15 -14.86 -27.06 14.17
C LYS A 15 -14.05 -25.77 14.01
N GLU A 16 -13.06 -25.77 13.12
CA GLU A 16 -12.25 -24.58 12.84
C GLU A 16 -13.12 -23.41 12.38
N LYS A 17 -14.09 -23.67 11.49
CA LYS A 17 -15.02 -22.63 11.02
C LYS A 17 -15.81 -22.03 12.18
N THR A 18 -16.40 -22.87 13.04
CA THR A 18 -17.17 -22.41 14.21
C THR A 18 -16.31 -21.62 15.18
N GLU A 19 -15.07 -22.05 15.45
CA GLU A 19 -14.14 -21.35 16.34
C GLU A 19 -13.77 -19.97 15.80
N VAL A 20 -13.35 -19.88 14.53
CA VAL A 20 -13.01 -18.59 13.90
C VAL A 20 -14.22 -17.66 13.86
N CYS A 21 -15.39 -18.18 13.47
CA CYS A 21 -16.64 -17.40 13.45
C CYS A 21 -16.99 -16.87 14.86
N SER A 22 -16.81 -17.69 15.90
CA SER A 22 -17.04 -17.29 17.29
C SER A 22 -16.08 -16.17 17.74
N VAL A 23 -14.78 -16.29 17.46
CA VAL A 23 -13.76 -15.29 17.82
C VAL A 23 -14.08 -13.91 17.23
N PHE A 24 -14.52 -13.87 15.97
CA PHE A 24 -14.87 -12.62 15.30
C PHE A 24 -16.34 -12.22 15.46
N ASN A 25 -17.14 -13.02 16.16
CA ASN A 25 -18.59 -12.85 16.29
C ASN A 25 -19.29 -12.66 14.94
N LEU A 26 -18.99 -13.55 13.99
CA LEU A 26 -19.54 -13.54 12.63
C LEU A 26 -20.38 -14.79 12.37
N ASP A 27 -21.45 -14.61 11.60
CA ASP A 27 -22.27 -15.72 11.13
C ASP A 27 -21.51 -16.58 10.10
N ILE A 28 -21.65 -17.90 10.19
CA ILE A 28 -20.92 -18.84 9.34
C ILE A 28 -21.27 -18.70 7.86
N GLU A 29 -22.51 -18.34 7.51
CA GLU A 29 -22.93 -18.12 6.13
C GLU A 29 -22.30 -16.84 5.58
N VAL A 30 -22.20 -15.80 6.40
CA VAL A 30 -21.50 -14.56 6.03
C VAL A 30 -20.03 -14.84 5.77
N VAL A 31 -19.37 -15.58 6.67
CA VAL A 31 -17.96 -15.93 6.51
C VAL A 31 -17.76 -16.80 5.27
N ALA A 32 -18.58 -17.83 5.05
CA ALA A 32 -18.51 -18.68 3.87
C ALA A 32 -18.71 -17.89 2.56
N ARG A 33 -19.61 -16.91 2.56
CA ARG A 33 -19.94 -16.12 1.37
C ARG A 33 -18.89 -15.08 1.02
N TYR A 34 -18.37 -14.37 2.02
CA TYR A 34 -17.53 -13.19 1.79
C TYR A 34 -16.07 -13.41 2.16
N VAL A 35 -15.79 -14.10 3.25
CA VAL A 35 -14.47 -14.04 3.90
C VAL A 35 -13.63 -15.30 3.64
N GLN A 36 -14.24 -16.48 3.62
CA GLN A 36 -13.54 -17.73 3.35
C GLN A 36 -13.04 -17.74 1.91
N PHE A 37 -11.73 -17.93 1.75
CA PHE A 37 -11.09 -18.12 0.45
C PHE A 37 -10.36 -19.46 0.43
N GLY A 38 -10.93 -20.45 -0.27
CA GLY A 38 -10.48 -21.83 -0.17
C GLY A 38 -10.62 -22.34 1.26
N GLU A 39 -9.49 -22.67 1.89
CA GLU A 39 -9.42 -23.25 3.24
C GLU A 39 -9.06 -22.25 4.33
N VAL A 40 -9.02 -20.94 4.05
CA VAL A 40 -8.57 -19.93 5.01
C VAL A 40 -9.58 -18.79 5.16
N PHE A 41 -9.60 -18.21 6.36
CA PHE A 41 -10.20 -16.90 6.63
C PHE A 41 -9.32 -15.81 6.01
N ASN A 42 -9.87 -14.99 5.09
CA ASN A 42 -9.08 -13.97 4.39
C ASN A 42 -9.87 -12.66 4.25
N LEU A 43 -9.37 -11.59 4.90
CA LEU A 43 -10.02 -10.29 4.91
C LEU A 43 -9.89 -9.53 3.59
N LEU A 44 -8.85 -9.80 2.78
CA LEU A 44 -8.77 -9.24 1.44
C LEU A 44 -9.88 -9.82 0.55
N HIS A 45 -10.16 -11.11 0.68
CA HIS A 45 -11.26 -11.77 -0.01
C HIS A 45 -12.61 -11.20 0.41
N ALA A 46 -12.80 -10.83 1.69
CA ALA A 46 -14.00 -10.14 2.14
C ALA A 46 -14.26 -8.86 1.35
N GLY A 47 -13.25 -7.99 1.22
CA GLY A 47 -13.35 -6.75 0.44
C GLY A 47 -13.60 -7.01 -1.04
N ALA A 48 -12.87 -7.95 -1.66
CA ALA A 48 -13.05 -8.29 -3.07
C ALA A 48 -14.43 -8.91 -3.36
N SER A 49 -14.91 -9.80 -2.48
CA SER A 49 -16.24 -10.41 -2.57
C SER A 49 -17.34 -9.38 -2.44
N TYR A 50 -17.19 -8.39 -1.55
CA TYR A 50 -18.15 -7.30 -1.43
C TYR A 50 -18.28 -6.53 -2.75
N LEU A 51 -17.15 -6.13 -3.35
CA LEU A 51 -17.13 -5.47 -4.66
C LEU A 51 -17.75 -6.36 -5.75
N ARG A 52 -17.44 -7.65 -5.75
CA ARG A 52 -17.99 -8.61 -6.72
C ARG A 52 -19.52 -8.70 -6.64
N PHE A 53 -20.06 -8.93 -5.45
CA PHE A 53 -21.49 -9.17 -5.27
C PHE A 53 -22.33 -7.90 -5.30
N HIS A 54 -21.84 -6.80 -4.72
CA HIS A 54 -22.65 -5.58 -4.52
C HIS A 54 -22.33 -4.47 -5.51
N GLN A 55 -21.21 -4.55 -6.22
CA GLN A 55 -20.80 -3.56 -7.22
C GLN A 55 -20.50 -4.20 -8.57
N GLN A 56 -21.02 -5.41 -8.81
CA GLN A 56 -20.82 -6.18 -10.05
C GLN A 56 -19.33 -6.28 -10.44
N GLY A 57 -18.47 -6.40 -9.43
CA GLY A 57 -17.02 -6.45 -9.60
C GLY A 57 -16.41 -5.17 -10.18
N PHE A 58 -16.98 -3.98 -9.95
CA PHE A 58 -16.54 -2.72 -10.56
C PHE A 58 -15.02 -2.53 -10.59
N GLY A 59 -14.33 -2.78 -9.47
CA GLY A 59 -12.88 -2.81 -9.40
C GLY A 59 -12.33 -2.25 -8.10
N ALA A 60 -11.01 -2.35 -7.95
CA ALA A 60 -10.24 -1.72 -6.88
C ALA A 60 -9.05 -0.96 -7.47
N VAL A 61 -8.31 -0.20 -6.66
CA VAL A 61 -7.12 0.53 -7.10
C VAL A 61 -5.89 0.11 -6.27
N GLY A 62 -4.75 0.00 -6.94
CA GLY A 62 -3.45 -0.13 -6.28
C GLY A 62 -2.78 1.24 -6.10
N VAL A 63 -1.94 1.36 -5.08
CA VAL A 63 -1.20 2.60 -4.71
C VAL A 63 -0.11 3.01 -5.71
N SER A 64 0.07 2.25 -6.79
CA SER A 64 0.89 2.64 -7.93
C SER A 64 0.55 1.82 -9.17
N LYS A 65 0.93 2.32 -10.35
CA LYS A 65 0.74 1.63 -11.64
C LYS A 65 1.37 0.24 -11.66
N LYS A 66 2.62 0.12 -11.20
CA LYS A 66 3.34 -1.17 -11.12
C LYS A 66 2.75 -2.09 -10.06
N TYR A 67 2.31 -1.53 -8.94
CA TYR A 67 1.78 -2.31 -7.83
C TYR A 67 0.45 -2.97 -8.20
N GLY A 68 -0.54 -2.18 -8.68
CA GLY A 68 -1.86 -2.69 -9.05
C GLY A 68 -1.81 -3.82 -10.09
N LYS A 69 -1.03 -3.63 -11.17
CA LYS A 69 -0.86 -4.64 -12.23
C LYS A 69 -0.27 -5.95 -11.69
N ARG A 70 0.75 -5.86 -10.83
CA ARG A 70 1.39 -7.05 -10.22
C ARG A 70 0.45 -7.76 -9.25
N SER A 71 -0.28 -7.02 -8.43
CA SER A 71 -1.25 -7.60 -7.51
C SER A 71 -2.36 -8.36 -8.25
N TYR A 72 -2.91 -7.79 -9.32
CA TYR A 72 -3.94 -8.47 -10.12
C TYR A 72 -3.44 -9.77 -10.76
N ALA A 73 -2.23 -9.76 -11.32
CA ALA A 73 -1.64 -10.94 -11.94
C ALA A 73 -1.31 -12.05 -10.92
N ARG A 74 -0.99 -11.68 -9.68
CA ARG A 74 -0.51 -12.61 -8.65
C ARG A 74 -1.60 -13.20 -7.79
N TYR A 75 -2.61 -12.41 -7.40
CA TYR A 75 -3.57 -12.80 -6.37
C TYR A 75 -4.93 -13.17 -6.98
N PRO A 76 -5.34 -14.45 -6.93
CA PRO A 76 -6.60 -14.91 -7.50
C PRO A 76 -7.84 -14.24 -6.91
N ILE A 77 -7.75 -13.74 -5.67
CA ILE A 77 -8.83 -13.01 -5.00
C ILE A 77 -9.36 -11.82 -5.82
N PHE A 78 -8.52 -11.21 -6.66
CA PHE A 78 -8.94 -10.08 -7.49
C PHE A 78 -9.58 -10.48 -8.82
N TRP A 79 -9.52 -11.74 -9.25
CA TRP A 79 -9.98 -12.14 -10.60
C TRP A 79 -11.51 -12.08 -10.77
N GLY A 80 -12.26 -11.97 -9.67
CA GLY A 80 -13.68 -11.66 -9.71
C GLY A 80 -14.00 -10.18 -9.98
N LEU A 81 -12.99 -9.31 -10.08
CA LEU A 81 -13.14 -7.88 -10.35
C LEU A 81 -12.86 -7.58 -11.82
N LYS A 82 -13.65 -6.68 -12.41
CA LYS A 82 -13.54 -6.22 -13.80
C LYS A 82 -12.21 -5.51 -14.07
N LYS A 83 -11.68 -4.79 -13.09
CA LYS A 83 -10.39 -4.08 -13.22
C LYS A 83 -9.71 -3.84 -11.87
N ILE A 84 -8.38 -3.77 -11.91
CA ILE A 84 -7.56 -3.14 -10.88
C ILE A 84 -6.90 -1.91 -11.48
N GLY A 85 -7.37 -0.74 -11.06
CA GLY A 85 -6.82 0.56 -11.45
C GLY A 85 -5.56 0.93 -10.65
N ASN A 86 -5.12 2.16 -10.84
CA ASN A 86 -4.06 2.76 -10.05
C ASN A 86 -4.51 4.11 -9.50
N LEU A 87 -4.14 4.36 -8.25
CA LEU A 87 -4.24 5.64 -7.59
C LEU A 87 -2.89 5.84 -6.89
N PRO A 88 -1.91 6.48 -7.57
CA PRO A 88 -0.61 6.72 -6.99
C PRO A 88 -0.75 7.45 -5.65
N ASN A 89 0.02 7.04 -4.64
CA ASN A 89 0.06 7.81 -3.40
C ASN A 89 0.51 9.25 -3.72
N PRO A 90 -0.21 10.27 -3.25
CA PRO A 90 0.21 11.65 -3.42
C PRO A 90 1.49 11.92 -2.62
N ASP A 91 2.23 12.94 -3.02
CA ASP A 91 3.27 13.50 -2.17
C ASP A 91 2.61 14.06 -0.89
N PRO A 92 3.01 13.64 0.32
CA PRO A 92 2.40 14.14 1.56
C PRO A 92 2.52 15.65 1.76
N SER A 93 3.48 16.29 1.11
CA SER A 93 3.67 17.76 1.13
C SER A 93 2.80 18.48 0.11
N ASP A 94 2.26 17.77 -0.88
CA ASP A 94 1.35 18.30 -1.89
C ASP A 94 -0.07 18.40 -1.30
N THR A 95 -0.33 19.54 -0.68
CA THR A 95 -1.62 19.90 -0.06
C THR A 95 -2.48 20.80 -0.96
N GLY A 96 -2.01 21.10 -2.17
CA GLY A 96 -2.69 21.97 -3.12
C GLY A 96 -3.87 21.30 -3.82
N GLU A 97 -4.76 22.10 -4.42
CA GLU A 97 -5.77 21.58 -5.33
C GLU A 97 -5.11 21.07 -6.62
N TRP A 98 -5.42 19.84 -7.02
CA TRP A 98 -4.89 19.26 -8.25
C TRP A 98 -5.56 19.87 -9.49
N ASN A 99 -4.89 20.84 -10.13
CA ASN A 99 -5.37 21.55 -11.32
C ASN A 99 -5.06 20.84 -12.66
N LYS A 100 -4.39 19.67 -12.63
CA LYS A 100 -3.94 18.87 -13.80
C LYS A 100 -2.92 19.55 -14.72
N GLU A 101 -2.41 20.72 -14.35
CA GLU A 101 -1.37 21.39 -15.12
C GLU A 101 -0.01 20.84 -14.73
N LEU A 102 0.80 20.49 -15.74
CA LEU A 102 2.19 20.13 -15.50
C LEU A 102 3.02 21.42 -15.37
N PRO A 103 4.05 21.45 -14.50
CA PRO A 103 5.00 22.55 -14.46
C PRO A 103 5.62 22.74 -15.84
N LYS A 104 5.74 23.98 -16.32
CA LYS A 104 6.45 24.24 -17.56
C LYS A 104 7.94 24.01 -17.35
N GLU A 105 8.63 23.41 -18.30
CA GLU A 105 10.09 23.21 -18.22
C GLU A 105 10.84 24.53 -17.99
N SER A 106 10.35 25.64 -18.55
CA SER A 106 10.90 26.98 -18.35
C SER A 106 10.80 27.51 -16.92
N GLU A 107 9.90 26.95 -16.12
CA GLU A 107 9.67 27.32 -14.72
C GLU A 107 10.48 26.42 -13.75
N ILE A 108 11.17 25.40 -14.27
CA ILE A 108 12.07 24.55 -13.49
C ILE A 108 13.42 25.25 -13.35
N SER A 109 13.74 25.69 -12.13
CA SER A 109 15.02 26.33 -11.81
C SER A 109 15.67 25.71 -10.58
N VAL A 110 17.00 25.74 -10.54
CA VAL A 110 17.76 25.35 -9.34
C VAL A 110 17.62 26.44 -8.29
N ASP A 111 17.17 26.06 -7.09
CA ASP A 111 17.20 26.95 -5.92
C ASP A 111 18.64 27.07 -5.42
N SER A 112 19.27 28.19 -5.75
CA SER A 112 20.66 28.48 -5.39
C SER A 112 20.85 28.61 -3.87
N GLU A 113 19.87 29.15 -3.15
CA GLU A 113 19.95 29.26 -1.68
C GLU A 113 19.85 27.89 -1.02
N TYR A 114 19.02 27.00 -1.57
CA TYR A 114 18.96 25.62 -1.11
C TYR A 114 20.27 24.87 -1.37
N GLU A 115 20.85 24.97 -2.57
CA GLU A 115 22.11 24.29 -2.90
C GLU A 115 23.28 24.76 -2.01
N VAL A 116 23.35 26.05 -1.66
CA VAL A 116 24.35 26.56 -0.71
C VAL A 116 24.17 25.95 0.69
N ARG A 117 22.91 25.80 1.15
CA ARG A 117 22.59 25.22 2.47
C ARG A 117 22.80 23.70 2.51
N ARG A 118 22.80 23.01 1.37
CA ARG A 118 22.92 21.56 1.27
C ARG A 118 24.17 21.00 1.95
N ALA A 119 25.30 21.71 1.85
CA ALA A 119 26.55 21.30 2.50
C ALA A 119 26.43 21.29 4.03
N GLU A 120 25.78 22.29 4.60
CA GLU A 120 25.57 22.37 6.05
C GLU A 120 24.55 21.32 6.52
N PHE A 121 23.47 21.08 5.78
CA PHE A 121 22.53 20.00 6.11
C PHE A 121 23.19 18.63 6.12
N LYS A 122 24.12 18.38 5.18
CA LYS A 122 24.89 17.14 5.14
C LYS A 122 25.81 16.98 6.36
N ARG A 123 26.47 18.06 6.78
CA ARG A 123 27.29 18.08 8.00
C ARG A 123 26.45 17.78 9.24
N GLN A 124 25.30 18.44 9.37
CA GLN A 124 24.36 18.21 10.47
C GLN A 124 23.82 16.78 10.50
N ALA A 125 23.53 16.19 9.34
CA ALA A 125 23.07 14.80 9.26
C ALA A 125 24.16 13.81 9.69
N GLN A 126 25.42 14.04 9.30
CA GLN A 126 26.57 13.25 9.75
C GLN A 126 26.75 13.37 11.27
N GLU A 127 26.71 14.60 11.80
CA GLU A 127 26.81 14.87 13.24
C GLU A 127 25.68 14.18 14.03
N TRP A 128 24.43 14.32 13.59
CA TRP A 128 23.27 13.67 14.21
C TRP A 128 23.38 12.15 14.22
N ALA A 129 23.91 11.56 13.14
CA ALA A 129 24.11 10.12 13.02
C ALA A 129 25.38 9.61 13.76
N GLY A 130 26.16 10.50 14.39
CA GLY A 130 27.42 10.14 15.04
C GLY A 130 28.54 9.72 14.09
N LEU A 131 28.48 10.18 12.82
CA LEU A 131 29.48 9.90 11.80
C LEU A 131 30.61 10.93 11.82
N GLU A 132 31.77 10.57 11.28
CA GLU A 132 32.83 11.53 10.99
C GLU A 132 32.34 12.57 9.97
N GLN A 133 32.56 13.85 10.28
CA GLN A 133 32.08 14.97 9.47
C GLN A 133 32.98 15.19 8.25
N ILE A 134 32.80 14.40 7.19
CA ILE A 134 33.58 14.48 5.94
C ILE A 134 32.78 15.28 4.89
N PRO A 135 33.20 16.52 4.53
CA PRO A 135 32.43 17.41 3.63
C PRO A 135 32.10 16.77 2.28
N ASN A 136 33.03 16.01 1.72
CA ASN A 136 32.93 15.44 0.36
C ASN A 136 32.45 13.99 0.32
N ALA A 137 32.11 13.35 1.46
CA ALA A 137 31.68 11.95 1.47
C ALA A 137 30.25 11.79 0.96
N ASP A 138 29.91 10.76 0.19
CA ASP A 138 28.50 10.50 -0.13
C ASP A 138 27.73 9.99 1.09
N LEU A 139 26.53 10.53 1.32
CA LEU A 139 25.67 10.10 2.42
C LEU A 139 24.55 9.20 1.88
N MET A 140 24.65 7.90 2.13
CA MET A 140 23.60 6.93 1.78
C MET A 140 22.62 6.78 2.94
N VAL A 141 21.36 7.17 2.72
CA VAL A 141 20.33 7.24 3.76
C VAL A 141 19.25 6.20 3.51
N PHE A 142 18.96 5.36 4.51
CA PHE A 142 17.82 4.44 4.51
C PHE A 142 16.85 4.84 5.61
N VAL A 143 15.69 5.37 5.24
CA VAL A 143 14.61 5.69 6.17
C VAL A 143 13.41 4.82 5.82
N GLY A 144 13.02 3.97 6.75
CA GLY A 144 11.90 3.06 6.59
C GLY A 144 11.59 2.31 7.88
N ARG A 145 10.48 1.59 7.90
CA ARG A 145 10.22 0.63 8.98
C ARG A 145 11.19 -0.54 8.84
N TRP A 146 11.83 -0.89 9.96
CA TRP A 146 12.58 -2.14 10.11
C TRP A 146 11.61 -3.30 10.38
#